data_AF-A0A485LL29-F1
#
_entry.id   AF-A0A485LL29-F1
#
_cell.length_a   1.000
_cell.length_b   1.000
_cell.length_c   1.000
_cell.angle_alpha   90.00
_cell.angle_beta   90.00
_cell.angle_gamma   90.00
#
_symmetry.space_group_name_H-M   'P 1'
#
loop_
_entity.id
_entity.type
_entity.pdbx_description
1 polymer ?
#
loop_
_entity_poly.entity_id
_entity_poly.type
_entity_poly.pdbx_seq_one_letter_code
_entity_poly.pdbx_strand_id
1 'polypeptide(L)'
;MGGYKCPRKATDNQVANMITHTTTHPENRRQKIEQRVREAHFEVDNSLDSFGVKVSPTMITVEGRELAPPNMLYSGNKTLRPSGGAWNMRNIGLVQGMKLSSYAVLNLCDPRRTTEADFFKALVEQMTRHAALVNRATDPDARHAVPAH
;
A
#
# COMPACT_ATOMS: atom_id res chain seq x y z
N MET A 1 28.18 30.63 -10.29
CA MET A 1 26.90 30.73 -9.56
C MET A 1 26.39 29.31 -9.32
N GLY A 2 26.42 28.78 -8.09
CA GLY A 2 25.97 27.42 -7.81
C GLY A 2 25.46 27.27 -6.38
N GLY A 3 24.44 26.42 -6.18
CA GLY A 3 24.03 25.93 -4.85
C GLY A 3 22.80 26.57 -4.18
N TYR A 4 22.08 27.50 -4.83
CA TYR A 4 20.87 28.06 -4.21
C TYR A 4 19.74 27.03 -4.17
N LYS A 5 19.25 26.74 -2.96
CA LYS A 5 18.06 25.89 -2.75
C LYS A 5 16.81 26.65 -3.21
N CYS A 6 15.90 25.96 -3.88
CA CYS A 6 14.59 26.52 -4.23
C CYS A 6 13.65 26.45 -3.01
N PRO A 7 13.19 27.59 -2.44
CA PRO A 7 12.34 27.57 -1.25
C PRO A 7 10.85 27.39 -1.56
N ARG A 8 10.45 27.52 -2.84
CA ARG A 8 9.04 27.43 -3.26
C ARG A 8 8.63 25.98 -3.49
N LYS A 9 7.35 25.70 -3.26
CA LYS A 9 6.74 24.40 -3.59
C LYS A 9 6.89 24.11 -5.08
N ALA A 10 7.31 22.89 -5.41
CA ALA A 10 7.38 22.40 -6.77
C ALA A 10 5.97 22.23 -7.38
N THR A 11 5.84 22.46 -8.68
CA THR A 11 4.62 22.17 -9.44
C THR A 11 4.43 20.66 -9.61
N ASP A 12 3.22 20.20 -9.95
CA ASP A 12 2.94 18.76 -10.10
C ASP A 12 3.84 18.08 -11.13
N ASN A 13 4.13 18.75 -12.25
CA ASN A 13 5.08 18.26 -13.25
C ASN A 13 6.52 18.18 -12.71
N GLN A 14 6.94 19.14 -11.89
CA GLN A 14 8.26 19.11 -11.24
C GLN A 14 8.34 17.98 -10.22
N VAL A 15 7.27 17.74 -9.46
CA VAL A 15 7.18 16.60 -8.53
C VAL A 15 7.21 15.28 -9.29
N ALA A 16 6.46 15.13 -10.38
CA ALA A 16 6.45 13.91 -11.20
C ALA A 16 7.84 13.61 -11.81
N ASN A 17 8.51 14.65 -12.32
CA ASN A 17 9.88 14.52 -12.83
C ASN A 17 10.86 14.15 -11.71
N MET A 18 10.74 14.79 -10.54
CA MET A 18 11.55 14.48 -9.37
C MET A 18 11.35 13.02 -8.92
N ILE A 19 10.11 12.53 -8.84
CA ILE A 19 9.82 11.14 -8.48
C ILE A 19 10.47 10.20 -9.48
N THR A 20 10.30 10.46 -10.78
CA THR A 20 10.89 9.64 -11.85
C THR A 20 12.42 9.59 -11.75
N HIS A 21 13.06 10.72 -11.47
CA HIS A 21 14.52 10.79 -11.34
C HIS A 21 15.08 10.19 -10.06
N THR A 22 14.35 10.28 -8.94
CA THR A 22 14.82 9.83 -7.63
C THR A 22 14.48 8.36 -7.35
N THR A 23 13.42 7.85 -7.97
CA THR A 23 13.02 6.44 -7.86
C THR A 23 14.04 5.58 -8.59
N THR A 24 14.77 4.76 -7.84
CA THR A 24 15.82 3.90 -8.36
C THR A 24 15.68 2.51 -7.75
N HIS A 25 15.94 1.48 -8.56
CA HIS A 25 15.92 0.10 -8.09
C HIS A 25 16.92 -0.08 -6.93
N PRO A 26 16.60 -0.89 -5.89
CA PRO A 26 17.45 -1.04 -4.70
C PRO A 26 18.92 -1.32 -5.03
N GLU A 27 19.17 -2.22 -5.99
CA GLU A 27 20.53 -2.57 -6.43
C GLU A 27 21.28 -1.37 -7.04
N ASN A 28 20.64 -0.61 -7.93
CA ASN A 28 21.25 0.59 -8.52
C ASN A 28 21.51 1.66 -7.45
N ARG A 29 20.61 1.78 -6.47
CA ARG A 29 20.79 2.70 -5.34
C ARG A 29 21.97 2.29 -4.47
N ARG A 30 22.12 0.99 -4.17
CA ARG A 30 23.26 0.43 -3.43
C ARG A 30 24.59 0.75 -4.12
N GLN A 31 24.71 0.43 -5.40
CA GLN A 31 25.92 0.69 -6.19
C GLN A 31 26.28 2.18 -6.23
N LYS A 32 25.27 3.06 -6.42
CA LYS A 32 25.49 4.51 -6.39
C LYS A 32 26.00 4.99 -5.05
N ILE A 33 25.45 4.49 -3.93
CA ILE A 33 25.92 4.86 -2.59
C ILE A 33 27.36 4.40 -2.39
N GLU A 34 27.68 3.14 -2.73
CA GLU A 34 29.05 2.62 -2.61
C GLU A 34 30.05 3.41 -3.46
N GLN A 35 29.67 3.78 -4.68
CA GLN A 35 30.48 4.63 -5.53
C GLN A 35 30.71 6.00 -4.89
N ARG A 36 29.66 6.64 -4.37
CA ARG A 36 29.78 7.94 -3.70
C ARG A 36 30.66 7.89 -2.45
N VAL A 37 30.58 6.82 -1.67
CA VAL A 37 31.45 6.62 -0.52
C VAL A 37 32.91 6.47 -0.95
N ARG A 38 33.18 5.71 -2.02
CA ARG A 38 34.54 5.59 -2.58
C ARG A 38 35.07 6.92 -3.13
N GLU A 39 34.24 7.70 -3.81
CA GLU A 39 34.60 9.02 -4.36
C GLU A 39 34.82 10.08 -3.27
N ALA A 40 34.25 9.89 -2.07
CA ALA A 40 34.40 10.82 -0.96
C ALA A 40 35.74 10.69 -0.24
N HIS A 41 36.47 9.60 -0.45
CA HIS A 41 37.82 9.38 0.09
C HIS A 41 37.94 9.60 1.60
N PHE A 42 36.93 9.14 2.37
CA PHE A 42 36.89 9.30 3.83
C PHE A 42 38.08 8.66 4.55
N GLU A 43 38.73 7.69 3.93
CA GLU A 43 39.94 7.02 4.42
C GLU A 43 41.18 7.91 4.50
N VAL A 44 41.20 9.02 3.75
CA VAL A 44 42.31 10.01 3.71
C VAL A 44 41.84 11.42 4.15
N ASP A 45 40.66 11.52 4.76
CA ASP A 45 40.16 12.79 5.28
C ASP A 45 40.90 13.19 6.56
N ASN A 46 41.78 14.19 6.45
CA ASN A 46 42.55 14.75 7.57
C ASN A 46 41.69 15.20 8.74
N SER A 47 40.45 15.64 8.48
CA SER A 47 39.53 16.03 9.54
C SER A 47 39.11 14.81 10.35
N LEU A 48 38.74 13.71 9.68
CA LEU A 48 38.34 12.47 10.35
C LEU A 48 39.50 11.82 11.11
N ASP A 49 40.70 11.85 10.53
CA ASP A 49 41.91 11.33 11.17
C ASP A 49 42.24 12.09 12.46
N SER A 50 42.08 13.41 12.46
CA SER A 50 42.30 14.24 13.67
C SER A 50 41.36 13.90 14.84
N PHE A 51 40.18 13.33 14.55
CA PHE A 51 39.23 12.84 15.55
C PHE A 51 39.37 11.33 15.82
N GLY A 52 40.32 10.64 15.18
CA GLY A 52 40.51 9.19 15.30
C GLY A 52 39.37 8.36 14.70
N VAL A 53 38.57 8.93 13.79
CA VAL A 53 37.41 8.29 13.17
C VAL A 53 37.84 7.62 11.86
N LYS A 54 37.45 6.36 11.67
CA LYS A 54 37.67 5.61 10.43
C LYS A 54 36.33 5.17 9.85
N VAL A 55 36.14 5.37 8.55
CA VAL A 55 34.90 5.02 7.84
C VAL A 55 35.18 3.82 6.93
N SER A 56 34.34 2.78 7.03
CA SER A 56 34.42 1.64 6.10
C SER A 56 33.84 2.03 4.74
N PRO A 57 34.48 1.65 3.62
CA PRO A 57 33.94 1.89 2.28
C PRO A 57 32.83 0.90 1.89
N THR A 58 32.58 -0.12 2.72
CA THR A 58 31.58 -1.17 2.48
C THR A 58 30.37 -1.02 3.39
N MET A 59 29.19 -1.36 2.87
CA MET A 59 27.98 -1.45 3.69
C MET A 59 28.09 -2.59 4.70
N ILE A 60 27.52 -2.40 5.88
CA ILE A 60 27.44 -3.45 6.90
C ILE A 60 26.51 -4.57 6.45
N THR A 61 26.87 -5.81 6.78
CA THR A 61 26.02 -6.99 6.57
C THR A 61 25.26 -7.31 7.84
N VAL A 62 23.96 -7.55 7.72
CA VAL A 62 23.09 -7.96 8.83
C VAL A 62 22.28 -9.19 8.44
N GLU A 63 22.09 -10.10 9.38
CA GLU A 63 21.22 -11.27 9.17
C GLU A 63 19.75 -10.86 9.27
N GLY A 64 19.01 -11.05 8.18
CA GLY A 64 17.57 -10.84 8.12
C GLY A 64 16.80 -12.14 8.31
N ARG A 65 15.58 -12.06 8.84
CA ARG A 65 14.62 -13.17 8.86
C ARG A 65 13.40 -12.84 8.03
N GLU A 66 13.00 -13.76 7.15
CA GLU A 66 11.73 -13.67 6.43
C GLU A 66 10.67 -14.48 7.19
N LEU A 67 9.61 -13.81 7.63
CA LEU A 67 8.52 -14.48 8.32
C LEU A 67 7.54 -15.07 7.30
N ALA A 68 7.09 -16.30 7.55
CA ALA A 68 6.08 -16.92 6.70
C ALA A 68 4.79 -16.08 6.73
N PRO A 69 4.17 -15.78 5.56
CA PRO A 69 2.95 -14.99 5.53
C PRO A 69 1.80 -15.77 6.17
N PRO A 70 0.94 -15.11 6.96
CA PRO A 70 -0.21 -15.75 7.59
C PRO A 70 -1.27 -16.13 6.54
N ASN A 71 -2.07 -17.15 6.84
CA ASN A 71 -3.25 -17.46 6.04
C ASN A 71 -4.42 -16.56 6.46
N MET A 72 -5.11 -15.99 5.47
CA MET A 72 -6.30 -15.18 5.69
C MET A 72 -7.55 -16.01 5.44
N LEU A 73 -8.49 -15.97 6.37
CA LEU A 73 -9.80 -16.61 6.26
C LEU A 73 -10.83 -15.60 5.74
N TYR A 74 -11.69 -16.06 4.83
CA TYR A 74 -12.77 -15.31 4.22
C TYR A 74 -14.09 -16.09 4.26
N SER A 75 -15.19 -15.48 3.78
CA SER A 75 -16.52 -16.09 3.74
C SER A 75 -16.50 -17.48 3.11
N GLY A 76 -17.27 -18.42 3.66
CA GLY A 76 -17.39 -19.78 3.11
C GLY A 76 -16.10 -20.61 3.26
N ASN A 77 -15.34 -20.38 4.35
CA ASN A 77 -14.10 -21.09 4.67
C ASN A 77 -13.02 -21.02 3.59
N LYS A 78 -13.05 -19.98 2.75
CA LYS A 78 -12.00 -19.74 1.76
C LYS A 78 -10.75 -19.19 2.45
N THR A 79 -9.62 -19.82 2.19
CA THR A 79 -8.32 -19.37 2.70
C THR A 79 -7.46 -18.80 1.57
N LEU A 80 -6.80 -17.68 1.82
CA LEU A 80 -5.84 -17.09 0.89
C LEU A 80 -4.51 -16.81 1.60
N ARG A 81 -3.40 -17.13 0.93
CA ARG A 81 -2.05 -16.83 1.40
C ARG A 81 -1.49 -15.64 0.62
N PRO A 82 -1.07 -14.54 1.29
CA PRO A 82 -0.43 -13.41 0.63
C PRO A 82 0.84 -13.82 -0.11
N SER A 83 1.15 -13.10 -1.19
CA SER A 83 2.40 -13.24 -1.94
C SER A 83 3.07 -11.88 -2.07
N GLY A 84 4.36 -11.79 -1.75
CA GLY A 84 5.12 -10.53 -1.80
C GLY A 84 4.54 -9.42 -0.91
N GLY A 85 3.88 -9.79 0.20
CA GLY A 85 3.21 -8.84 1.09
C GLY A 85 1.87 -8.30 0.58
N ALA A 86 1.36 -8.81 -0.54
CA ALA A 86 0.11 -8.36 -1.14
C ALA A 86 -0.88 -9.50 -1.37
N TRP A 87 -2.16 -9.15 -1.45
CA TRP A 87 -3.24 -10.03 -1.86
C TRP A 87 -4.37 -9.24 -2.52
N ASN A 88 -5.28 -9.94 -3.21
CA ASN A 88 -6.49 -9.35 -3.76
C ASN A 88 -7.72 -10.12 -3.26
N MET A 89 -8.88 -9.47 -3.29
CA MET A 89 -10.15 -10.05 -2.85
C MET A 89 -11.01 -10.58 -4.01
N ARG A 90 -10.43 -10.79 -5.20
CA ARG A 90 -11.22 -11.19 -6.38
C ARG A 90 -11.90 -12.54 -6.10
N ASN A 91 -13.23 -12.59 -6.30
CA ASN A 91 -14.07 -13.77 -6.06
C ASN A 91 -14.08 -14.27 -4.60
N ILE A 92 -13.75 -13.40 -3.65
CA ILE A 92 -13.71 -13.67 -2.21
C ILE A 92 -14.66 -12.70 -1.49
N GLY A 93 -15.59 -13.24 -0.69
CA GLY A 93 -16.51 -12.45 0.13
C GLY A 93 -15.93 -12.13 1.51
N LEU A 94 -16.43 -11.07 2.13
CA LEU A 94 -16.04 -10.67 3.48
C LEU A 94 -16.48 -11.71 4.52
N VAL A 95 -15.64 -11.98 5.53
CA VAL A 95 -15.99 -12.89 6.65
C VAL A 95 -17.31 -12.47 7.29
N GLN A 96 -17.46 -11.16 7.54
CA GLN A 96 -18.69 -10.55 8.01
C GLN A 96 -19.02 -9.36 7.12
N GLY A 97 -19.98 -9.55 6.22
CA GLY A 97 -20.54 -8.47 5.41
C GLY A 97 -21.61 -7.70 6.19
N MET A 98 -21.79 -6.43 5.85
CA MET A 98 -22.94 -5.64 6.32
C MET A 98 -23.98 -5.50 5.21
N LYS A 99 -25.26 -5.53 5.60
CA LYS A 99 -26.35 -5.20 4.69
C LYS A 99 -26.52 -3.68 4.62
N LEU A 100 -26.41 -3.13 3.41
CA LEU A 100 -26.73 -1.73 3.13
C LEU A 100 -28.24 -1.60 2.90
N SER A 101 -28.97 -1.05 3.87
CA SER A 101 -30.43 -0.91 3.81
C SER A 101 -30.91 0.34 3.06
N SER A 102 -30.13 1.43 3.10
CA SER A 102 -30.42 2.69 2.42
C SER A 102 -29.13 3.39 2.02
N TYR A 103 -29.11 4.00 0.84
CA TYR A 103 -27.98 4.79 0.32
C TYR A 103 -28.48 5.87 -0.65
N ALA A 104 -27.70 6.94 -0.78
CA ALA A 104 -27.93 8.01 -1.75
C ALA A 104 -26.63 8.31 -2.51
N VAL A 105 -26.76 8.73 -3.76
CA VAL A 105 -25.64 9.11 -4.62
C VAL A 105 -25.78 10.58 -4.98
N LEU A 106 -24.74 11.36 -4.71
CA LEU A 106 -24.64 12.75 -5.12
C LEU A 106 -23.56 12.87 -6.19
N ASN A 107 -23.97 13.19 -7.42
CA ASN A 107 -23.03 13.49 -8.50
C ASN A 107 -22.81 15.00 -8.57
N LEU A 108 -21.57 15.44 -8.31
CA LEU A 108 -21.15 16.85 -8.36
C LEU A 108 -20.41 17.20 -9.65
N CYS A 109 -20.30 16.27 -10.59
CA CYS A 109 -19.66 16.49 -11.88
C CYS A 109 -20.55 17.33 -12.81
N ASP A 110 -19.93 18.05 -13.75
CA ASP A 110 -20.64 18.76 -14.81
C ASP A 110 -21.40 17.75 -15.69
N PRO A 111 -22.74 17.81 -15.80
CA PRO A 111 -23.54 16.87 -16.58
C PRO A 111 -23.13 16.78 -18.07
N ARG A 112 -22.47 17.80 -18.61
CA ARG A 112 -21.99 17.83 -20.01
C ARG A 112 -20.71 17.02 -20.22
N ARG A 113 -20.03 16.64 -19.14
CA ARG A 113 -18.74 15.92 -19.15
C ARG A 113 -18.86 14.48 -18.65
N THR A 114 -20.04 14.06 -18.22
CA THR A 114 -20.22 12.83 -17.45
C THR A 114 -21.16 11.84 -18.13
N THR A 115 -20.69 10.61 -18.31
CA THR A 115 -21.44 9.41 -18.75
C THR A 115 -21.45 8.33 -17.65
N GLU A 116 -21.49 8.74 -16.37
CA GLU A 116 -21.24 7.86 -15.21
C GLU A 116 -22.47 7.11 -14.66
N ALA A 117 -23.58 7.05 -15.40
CA ALA A 117 -24.74 6.27 -14.96
C ALA A 117 -24.37 4.79 -14.70
N ASP A 118 -23.47 4.25 -15.52
CA ASP A 118 -22.99 2.87 -15.38
C ASP A 118 -22.02 2.66 -14.20
N PHE A 119 -21.32 3.70 -13.75
CA PHE A 119 -20.38 3.60 -12.64
C PHE A 119 -21.09 3.23 -11.34
N PHE A 120 -22.18 3.94 -11.01
CA PHE A 120 -22.92 3.68 -9.78
C PHE A 120 -23.59 2.31 -9.78
N LYS A 121 -24.08 1.87 -10.95
CA LYS A 121 -24.58 0.50 -11.13
C LYS A 121 -23.46 -0.53 -10.87
N ALA A 122 -22.30 -0.36 -11.49
CA ALA A 122 -21.15 -1.24 -11.31
C ALA A 122 -20.66 -1.25 -9.85
N LEU A 123 -20.67 -0.10 -9.16
CA LEU A 123 -20.28 0.03 -7.76
C LEU A 123 -21.20 -0.78 -6.84
N VAL A 124 -22.52 -0.64 -7.00
CA VAL A 124 -23.52 -1.38 -6.21
C VAL A 124 -23.41 -2.89 -6.47
N GLU A 125 -23.18 -3.29 -7.72
CA GLU A 125 -22.96 -4.70 -8.07
C GLU A 125 -21.68 -5.27 -7.43
N GLN A 126 -20.58 -4.51 -7.40
CA GLN A 126 -19.35 -4.93 -6.72
C GLN A 126 -19.53 -5.05 -5.21
N MET A 127 -20.17 -4.07 -4.56
CA MET A 127 -20.47 -4.12 -3.13
C MET A 127 -21.33 -5.33 -2.78
N THR A 128 -22.37 -5.60 -3.59
CA THR A 128 -23.25 -6.75 -3.38
C THR A 128 -22.49 -8.07 -3.50
N ARG A 129 -21.60 -8.22 -4.49
CA ARG A 129 -20.79 -9.44 -4.65
C ARG A 129 -19.90 -9.75 -3.44
N HIS A 130 -19.29 -8.73 -2.83
CA HIS A 130 -18.40 -8.94 -1.68
C HIS A 130 -19.12 -9.00 -0.33
N ALA A 131 -20.29 -8.35 -0.21
CA ALA A 131 -21.08 -8.34 1.02
C ALA A 131 -22.09 -9.50 1.12
N ALA A 132 -22.62 -10.00 0.00
CA ALA A 132 -23.76 -10.93 -0.02
C ALA A 132 -23.40 -12.43 -0.04
N LEU A 133 -22.12 -12.81 -0.03
CA LEU A 133 -21.73 -14.23 0.03
C LEU A 133 -21.86 -14.87 1.43
N VAL A 134 -22.36 -14.13 2.42
CA VAL A 134 -22.78 -14.68 3.71
C VAL A 134 -24.29 -14.55 3.84
N ASN A 135 -25.01 -15.47 3.19
CA ASN A 135 -26.31 -16.01 3.63
C ASN A 135 -26.84 -17.04 2.61
N ARG A 136 -26.19 -18.21 2.57
CA ARG A 136 -26.88 -19.45 2.18
C ARG A 136 -26.42 -20.55 3.13
N ALA A 137 -27.35 -20.92 4.02
CA ALA A 137 -27.24 -21.94 5.08
C ALA A 137 -26.37 -21.55 6.28
N THR A 138 -26.99 -21.17 7.40
CA THR A 138 -27.36 -22.07 8.51
C THR A 138 -27.84 -21.24 9.70
N ASP A 139 -29.13 -21.26 10.01
CA ASP A 139 -29.63 -21.56 11.36
C ASP A 139 -31.17 -21.74 11.35
N PRO A 140 -31.69 -22.98 11.46
CA PRO A 140 -33.11 -23.24 11.64
C PRO A 140 -33.61 -23.06 13.09
N ASP A 141 -32.75 -22.72 14.05
CA ASP A 141 -33.07 -22.75 15.48
C ASP A 141 -33.35 -21.37 16.12
N ALA A 142 -33.50 -20.31 15.32
CA ALA A 142 -33.87 -18.97 15.81
C ALA A 142 -35.38 -18.83 16.13
N ARG A 143 -36.03 -19.90 16.63
CA ARG A 143 -37.36 -19.84 17.24
C ARG A 143 -37.16 -20.07 18.74
N HIS A 144 -37.66 -19.13 19.55
CA HIS A 144 -37.70 -19.13 21.02
C HIS A 144 -36.53 -18.41 21.72
N ALA A 145 -36.59 -17.08 21.70
CA ALA A 145 -36.17 -16.28 22.85
C ALA A 145 -37.13 -15.09 22.97
N VAL A 146 -38.24 -15.31 23.69
CA VAL A 146 -39.05 -14.22 24.26
C VAL A 146 -38.33 -13.79 25.54
N PRO A 147 -37.95 -12.51 25.71
CA PRO A 147 -37.47 -12.05 26.99
C PRO A 147 -38.67 -11.82 27.91
N ALA A 148 -38.57 -12.38 29.12
CA ALA A 148 -39.45 -12.05 30.23
C ALA A 148 -39.30 -10.55 30.56
N HIS A 149 -40.40 -9.82 30.51
CA HIS A 149 -40.94 -8.97 31.58
C HIS A 149 -42.30 -8.42 31.17
#